data_AF-A0A932HK69-F1
#
_entry.id   AF-A0A932HK69-F1
#
_cell.length_a   1.000
_cell.length_b   1.000
_cell.length_c   1.000
_cell.angle_alpha   90.00
_cell.angle_beta   90.00
_cell.angle_gamma   90.00
#
_symmetry.space_group_name_H-M   'P 1'
#
loop_
_entity.id
_entity.type
_entity.pdbx_description
1 polymer ?
#
loop_
_entity_poly.entity_id
_entity_poly.type
_entity_poly.pdbx_seq_one_letter_code
_entity_poly.pdbx_strand_id
1 'polypeptide(L)'
;MLRSLVALAGWLALGRGSATAEQSAHAAAALSAADRIARWKERVKSFLGRGVLPIIDTEATYGRDVPTDYMVEQMDKNGVALVCFAPNFNDPKRGSRFSLDLANEHPDRFVPTTCDGTPDHWFRQEGPFLEVIQREVRSGDFLLMGELEFRHYPSPRQYRDRKFWRDISIPIDGPWGHAFFQLSSETKLAFQIHYEPEDELLPPLEKMLKAYPGAKVIWCHAGQVRYPAKQAAYGPDYLNRTLSQ
;
A
#
# COMPACT_ATOMS: atom_id res chain seq x y z
N MET A 1 -42.55 47.31 -36.49
CA MET A 1 -41.79 48.27 -37.32
C MET A 1 -40.66 48.85 -36.50
N LEU A 2 -39.46 48.83 -37.08
CA LEU A 2 -38.16 49.41 -36.73
C LEU A 2 -38.07 50.46 -35.61
N ARG A 3 -37.01 50.33 -34.78
CA ARG A 3 -36.14 51.36 -34.14
C ARG A 3 -35.15 50.61 -33.23
N SER A 4 -33.85 50.85 -33.12
CA SER A 4 -32.82 51.63 -33.82
C SER A 4 -31.47 51.12 -33.27
N LEU A 5 -30.42 51.17 -34.09
CA LEU A 5 -29.01 50.93 -33.70
C LEU A 5 -28.46 52.05 -32.81
N VAL A 6 -27.57 51.69 -31.88
CA VAL A 6 -26.37 52.51 -31.52
C VAL A 6 -25.22 51.55 -31.23
N ALA A 7 -24.11 51.73 -31.94
CA ALA A 7 -22.80 51.18 -31.61
C ALA A 7 -21.94 52.30 -31.00
N LEU A 8 -21.09 51.97 -30.04
CA LEU A 8 -19.96 52.83 -29.66
C LEU A 8 -18.75 51.96 -29.29
N ALA A 9 -17.64 52.23 -29.98
CA ALA A 9 -16.30 51.76 -29.65
C ALA A 9 -15.64 52.73 -28.64
N GLY A 10 -14.68 52.25 -27.85
CA GLY A 10 -13.84 53.12 -27.02
C GLY A 10 -12.84 52.36 -26.14
N TRP A 11 -11.57 52.71 -26.29
CA TRP A 11 -10.36 52.14 -25.68
C TRP A 11 -10.25 52.27 -24.15
N LEU A 12 -9.45 51.38 -23.53
CA LEU A 12 -8.69 51.69 -22.31
C LEU A 12 -7.34 50.95 -22.28
N ALA A 13 -6.29 51.71 -22.02
CA ALA A 13 -4.91 51.31 -21.98
C ALA A 13 -4.44 50.92 -20.57
N LEU A 14 -3.47 49.99 -20.53
CA LEU A 14 -2.29 49.89 -19.65
C LEU A 14 -2.34 50.47 -18.22
N GLY A 15 -2.07 49.62 -17.21
CA GLY A 15 -1.54 50.08 -15.94
C GLY A 15 -1.53 49.09 -14.76
N ARG A 16 -0.45 48.31 -14.66
CA ARG A 16 0.22 47.84 -13.42
C ARG A 16 -0.62 47.38 -12.21
N GLY A 17 -0.55 46.07 -11.95
CA GLY A 17 -0.79 45.48 -10.63
C GLY A 17 0.03 44.20 -10.50
N SER A 18 1.15 44.30 -9.79
CA SER A 18 2.02 43.23 -9.27
C SER A 18 1.51 41.80 -9.43
N ALA A 19 2.05 41.07 -10.41
CA ALA A 19 2.14 39.62 -10.32
C ALA A 19 3.06 39.33 -9.14
N THR A 20 2.44 38.93 -8.03
CA THR A 20 3.07 38.48 -6.79
C THR A 20 4.16 37.46 -7.12
N ALA A 21 5.40 37.84 -6.82
CA ALA A 21 6.58 36.99 -6.76
C ALA A 21 6.50 36.03 -5.55
N GLU A 22 5.39 35.32 -5.42
CA GLU A 22 5.08 34.42 -4.30
C GLU A 22 4.35 33.17 -4.83
N GLN A 23 4.91 32.58 -5.87
CA GLN A 23 4.57 31.21 -6.30
C GLN A 23 5.82 30.51 -6.83
N SER A 24 6.90 30.63 -6.06
CA SER A 24 8.07 29.75 -6.16
C SER A 24 8.46 29.29 -4.77
N ALA A 25 7.51 28.70 -4.03
CA ALA A 25 7.90 27.68 -3.09
C ALA A 25 8.43 26.54 -3.97
N HIS A 26 9.76 26.38 -3.98
CA HIS A 26 10.41 25.19 -4.48
C HIS A 26 9.70 23.99 -3.86
N ALA A 27 8.79 23.34 -4.60
CA ALA A 27 8.41 21.99 -4.29
C ALA A 27 9.74 21.21 -4.38
N ALA A 28 10.29 20.83 -3.23
CA ALA A 28 11.49 20.03 -3.18
C ALA A 28 11.29 18.86 -4.15
N ALA A 29 12.23 18.66 -5.06
CA ALA A 29 12.12 17.56 -6.02
C ALA A 29 11.87 16.27 -5.25
N ALA A 30 10.90 15.47 -5.71
CA ALA A 30 10.58 14.20 -5.07
C ALA A 30 11.85 13.36 -4.97
N LEU A 31 12.12 12.81 -3.79
CA LEU A 31 13.32 12.01 -3.56
C LEU A 31 13.28 10.76 -4.42
N SER A 32 14.42 10.45 -5.06
CA SER A 32 14.60 9.17 -5.75
C SER A 32 14.52 8.00 -4.77
N ALA A 33 14.22 6.80 -5.26
CA ALA A 33 14.26 5.60 -4.43
C ALA A 33 15.63 5.38 -3.76
N ALA A 34 16.73 5.72 -4.45
CA ALA A 34 18.08 5.62 -3.89
C ALA A 34 18.30 6.59 -2.72
N ASP A 35 17.84 7.84 -2.86
CA ASP A 35 17.97 8.86 -1.79
C ASP A 35 17.16 8.48 -0.55
N ARG A 36 15.95 7.93 -0.75
CA ARG A 36 15.12 7.40 0.33
C ARG A 36 15.82 6.28 1.08
N ILE A 37 16.33 5.30 0.34
CA ILE A 37 17.07 4.15 0.92
C ILE A 37 18.30 4.63 1.70
N ALA A 38 19.03 5.65 1.22
CA ALA A 38 20.16 6.22 1.94
C ALA A 38 19.73 6.80 3.30
N ARG A 39 18.67 7.62 3.32
CA ARG A 39 18.11 8.20 4.56
C ARG A 39 17.62 7.13 5.53
N TRP A 40 16.94 6.11 5.03
CA TRP A 40 16.47 5.00 5.88
C TRP A 40 17.63 4.21 6.48
N LYS A 41 18.71 3.98 5.72
CA LYS A 41 19.93 3.34 6.24
C LYS A 41 20.56 4.18 7.36
N GLU A 42 20.64 5.50 7.19
CA GLU A 42 21.15 6.40 8.24
C GLU A 42 20.28 6.35 9.49
N ARG A 43 18.95 6.36 9.32
CA ARG A 43 18.03 6.25 10.46
C ARG A 43 18.20 4.93 11.19
N VAL A 44 18.18 3.80 10.49
CA VAL A 44 18.40 2.46 11.07
C VAL A 44 19.73 2.41 11.84
N LYS A 45 20.81 2.95 11.27
CA LYS A 45 22.12 3.06 11.95
C LYS A 45 22.04 3.89 13.22
N SER A 46 21.22 4.94 13.28
CA SER A 46 21.06 5.77 14.49
C SER A 46 20.38 5.04 15.65
N PHE A 47 19.48 4.07 15.38
CA PHE A 47 18.93 3.19 16.41
C PHE A 47 19.98 2.21 16.91
N LEU A 48 20.69 1.56 15.98
CA LEU A 48 21.75 0.60 16.32
C LEU A 48 22.88 1.26 17.13
N GLY A 49 23.28 2.49 16.79
CA GLY A 49 24.29 3.25 17.53
C GLY A 49 23.88 3.60 18.97
N ARG A 50 22.58 3.57 19.27
CA ARG A 50 22.03 3.75 20.63
C ARG A 50 21.76 2.43 21.36
N GLY A 51 22.14 1.29 20.76
CA GLY A 51 21.87 -0.04 21.32
C GLY A 51 20.40 -0.46 21.24
N VAL A 52 19.59 0.19 20.39
CA VAL A 52 18.18 -0.15 20.18
C VAL A 52 18.06 -0.99 18.91
N LEU A 53 17.36 -2.13 18.99
CA LEU A 53 17.01 -2.92 17.81
C LEU A 53 15.96 -2.13 16.99
N PRO A 54 16.27 -1.67 15.76
CA PRO A 54 15.31 -0.95 14.94
C PRO A 54 14.21 -1.89 14.44
N ILE A 55 12.96 -1.48 14.60
CA ILE A 55 11.79 -2.14 14.04
C ILE A 55 11.45 -1.51 12.69
N ILE A 56 11.24 -2.33 11.68
CA ILE A 56 10.63 -1.94 10.40
C ILE A 56 9.26 -2.58 10.38
N ASP A 57 8.23 -1.77 10.55
CA ASP A 57 6.86 -2.23 10.50
C ASP A 57 6.40 -2.27 9.04
N THR A 58 6.21 -3.45 8.49
CA THR A 58 5.81 -3.60 7.09
C THR A 58 4.31 -3.72 6.90
N GLU A 59 3.56 -4.03 7.96
CA GLU A 59 2.14 -4.39 7.88
C GLU A 59 1.35 -3.36 8.69
N ALA A 60 1.01 -2.27 8.03
CA ALA A 60 0.19 -1.22 8.62
C ALA A 60 -0.72 -0.61 7.55
N THR A 61 -2.01 -0.46 7.88
CA THR A 61 -2.97 0.24 7.01
C THR A 61 -3.18 1.67 7.50
N TYR A 62 -3.28 2.61 6.55
CA TYR A 62 -3.45 4.03 6.86
C TYR A 62 -4.83 4.56 6.47
N GLY A 63 -5.54 5.11 7.45
CA GLY A 63 -6.73 5.94 7.26
C GLY A 63 -6.40 7.43 7.41
N ARG A 64 -7.11 8.31 6.68
CA ARG A 64 -6.83 9.76 6.62
C ARG A 64 -6.82 10.52 7.97
N ASP A 65 -7.35 9.92 9.03
CA ASP A 65 -7.50 10.55 10.35
C ASP A 65 -6.38 10.17 11.35
N VAL A 66 -5.31 9.52 10.90
CA VAL A 66 -4.17 9.21 11.78
C VAL A 66 -3.34 10.49 12.02
N PRO A 67 -3.08 10.87 13.28
CA PRO A 67 -2.25 12.03 13.59
C PRO A 67 -0.77 11.70 13.34
N THR A 68 -0.28 11.97 12.13
CA THR A 68 1.06 11.59 11.66
C THR A 68 2.19 12.07 12.57
N ASP A 69 2.15 13.32 13.05
CA ASP A 69 3.18 13.86 13.95
C ASP A 69 3.26 13.07 15.26
N TYR A 70 2.10 12.77 15.86
CA TYR A 70 2.04 11.93 17.05
C TYR A 70 2.57 10.53 16.76
N MET A 71 2.26 9.97 15.59
CA MET A 71 2.80 8.67 15.21
C MET A 71 4.32 8.69 15.07
N VAL A 72 4.90 9.70 14.42
CA VAL A 72 6.35 9.87 14.28
C VAL A 72 7.01 9.96 15.66
N GLU A 73 6.40 10.68 16.59
CA GLU A 73 6.85 10.73 17.98
C GLU A 73 6.83 9.33 18.63
N GLN A 74 5.75 8.56 18.43
CA GLN A 74 5.66 7.18 18.95
C GLN A 74 6.68 6.25 18.29
N MET A 75 6.96 6.41 17.01
CA MET A 75 7.99 5.64 16.31
C MET A 75 9.36 5.84 16.97
N ASP A 76 9.74 7.10 17.21
CA ASP A 76 11.01 7.44 17.84
C ASP A 76 11.12 6.92 19.29
N LYS A 77 10.03 6.98 20.05
CA LYS A 77 9.96 6.46 21.44
C LYS A 77 10.06 4.94 21.53
N ASN A 78 9.47 4.23 20.58
CA ASN A 78 9.29 2.77 20.66
C ASN A 78 10.27 1.97 19.79
N GLY A 79 11.29 2.60 19.21
CA GLY A 79 12.27 1.86 18.41
C GLY A 79 11.84 1.57 16.97
N VAL A 80 10.74 2.17 16.49
CA VAL A 80 10.25 1.96 15.12
C VAL A 80 11.00 2.88 14.18
N ALA A 81 11.91 2.29 13.40
CA ALA A 81 12.70 3.00 12.42
C ALA A 81 11.85 3.37 11.21
N LEU A 82 11.07 2.43 10.67
CA LEU A 82 10.31 2.64 9.43
C LEU A 82 8.93 2.02 9.54
N VAL A 83 7.98 2.60 8.82
CA VAL A 83 6.63 2.04 8.63
C VAL A 83 6.29 2.02 7.14
N CYS A 84 5.78 0.88 6.66
CA CYS A 84 5.20 0.73 5.32
C CYS A 84 3.68 0.87 5.46
N PHE A 85 3.13 1.99 5.01
CA PHE A 85 1.69 2.24 5.11
C PHE A 85 0.98 2.02 3.79
N ALA A 86 0.08 1.04 3.77
CA ALA A 86 -0.85 0.78 2.69
C ALA A 86 -2.06 1.71 2.80
N PRO A 87 -2.28 2.65 1.86
CA PRO A 87 -3.47 3.48 1.87
C PRO A 87 -4.66 2.72 1.26
N ASN A 88 -5.87 3.00 1.74
CA ASN A 88 -7.08 2.46 1.11
C ASN A 88 -7.24 2.97 -0.33
N PHE A 89 -7.62 2.09 -1.26
CA PHE A 89 -7.96 2.45 -2.64
C PHE A 89 -9.37 3.09 -2.76
N ASN A 90 -9.54 4.30 -2.24
CA ASN A 90 -10.83 5.01 -2.24
C ASN A 90 -11.07 5.87 -3.48
N ASP A 91 -10.02 6.32 -4.15
CA ASP A 91 -10.09 7.16 -5.36
C ASP A 91 -9.12 6.61 -6.42
N PRO A 92 -9.62 5.96 -7.48
CA PRO A 92 -8.77 5.41 -8.53
C PRO A 92 -7.86 6.43 -9.23
N LYS A 93 -8.23 7.72 -9.24
CA LYS A 93 -7.40 8.77 -9.84
C LYS A 93 -6.19 9.09 -8.98
N ARG A 94 -6.34 8.96 -7.66
CA ARG A 94 -5.23 9.14 -6.70
C ARG A 94 -4.44 7.87 -6.51
N GLY A 95 -5.07 6.70 -6.59
CA GLY A 95 -4.43 5.42 -6.32
C GLY A 95 -3.68 5.47 -4.98
N SER A 96 -2.40 5.11 -5.04
CA SER A 96 -1.52 5.02 -3.88
C SER A 96 -0.79 6.33 -3.55
N ARG A 97 -1.13 7.44 -4.21
CA ARG A 97 -0.40 8.72 -4.09
C ARG A 97 -0.27 9.23 -2.66
N PHE A 98 -1.24 8.94 -1.80
CA PHE A 98 -1.17 9.31 -0.38
C PHE A 98 0.08 8.72 0.31
N SER A 99 0.47 7.49 -0.01
CA SER A 99 1.67 6.86 0.56
C SER A 99 2.95 7.59 0.13
N LEU A 100 3.00 8.08 -1.11
CA LEU A 100 4.12 8.89 -1.60
C LEU A 100 4.17 10.26 -0.95
N ASP A 101 3.02 10.92 -0.81
CA ASP A 101 2.94 12.25 -0.17
C ASP A 101 3.43 12.16 1.28
N LEU A 102 2.98 11.14 2.03
CA LEU A 102 3.44 10.86 3.39
C LEU A 102 4.96 10.57 3.45
N ALA A 103 5.47 9.77 2.52
CA ALA A 103 6.90 9.51 2.42
C ALA A 103 7.71 10.72 1.94
N ASN A 104 7.10 11.74 1.34
CA ASN A 104 7.79 13.00 1.03
C ASN A 104 7.84 13.93 2.24
N GLU A 105 6.77 13.95 3.04
CA GLU A 105 6.64 14.74 4.25
C GLU A 105 7.58 14.24 5.36
N HIS A 106 7.68 12.92 5.54
CA HIS A 106 8.61 12.30 6.50
C HIS A 106 9.53 11.27 5.79
N PRO A 107 10.52 11.76 5.02
CA PRO A 107 11.31 10.94 4.10
C PRO A 107 12.22 9.90 4.73
N ASP A 108 12.43 9.99 6.04
CA ASP A 108 13.18 9.03 6.82
C ASP A 108 12.29 8.12 7.67
N ARG A 109 10.95 8.30 7.66
CA ARG A 109 10.00 7.50 8.49
C ARG A 109 9.18 6.50 7.68
N PHE A 110 8.67 6.90 6.51
CA PHE A 110 7.71 6.10 5.77
C PHE A 110 8.27 5.54 4.47
N VAL A 111 7.97 4.27 4.24
CA VAL A 111 8.27 3.56 3.00
C VAL A 111 6.99 3.59 2.14
N PRO A 112 7.04 4.14 0.91
CA PRO A 112 5.85 4.22 0.07
C PRO A 112 5.43 2.84 -0.42
N THR A 113 4.14 2.55 -0.32
CA THR A 113 3.53 1.28 -0.71
C THR A 113 2.34 1.53 -1.64
N THR A 114 1.96 0.50 -2.40
CA THR A 114 0.70 0.55 -3.15
C THR A 114 -0.49 0.34 -2.23
N CYS A 115 -1.68 0.68 -2.72
CA CYS A 115 -2.91 0.48 -1.97
C CYS A 115 -3.14 -0.97 -1.52
N ASP A 116 -3.89 -1.08 -0.43
CA ASP A 116 -4.42 -2.35 0.05
C ASP A 116 -5.57 -2.88 -0.82
N GLY A 117 -5.90 -4.15 -0.64
CA GLY A 117 -7.01 -4.87 -1.25
C GLY A 117 -8.24 -4.89 -0.36
N THR A 118 -8.51 -3.84 0.40
CA THR A 118 -9.72 -3.75 1.24
C THR A 118 -10.96 -3.14 0.56
N PRO A 119 -10.89 -2.45 -0.60
CA PRO A 119 -12.08 -1.89 -1.28
C PRO A 119 -12.85 -2.86 -2.20
N ASP A 120 -14.09 -2.49 -2.54
CA ASP A 120 -14.98 -3.24 -3.46
C ASP A 120 -14.34 -3.59 -4.80
N HIS A 121 -13.43 -2.77 -5.32
CA HIS A 121 -12.70 -3.05 -6.55
C HIS A 121 -11.89 -4.34 -6.49
N TRP A 122 -11.27 -4.61 -5.34
CA TRP A 122 -10.53 -5.85 -5.12
C TRP A 122 -11.49 -7.05 -5.00
N PHE A 123 -12.53 -6.94 -4.17
CA PHE A 123 -13.44 -8.06 -3.94
C PHE A 123 -14.23 -8.48 -5.18
N ARG A 124 -14.64 -7.51 -6.00
CA ARG A 124 -15.34 -7.78 -7.25
C ARG A 124 -14.37 -8.15 -8.37
N GLN A 125 -13.06 -7.91 -8.20
CA GLN A 125 -12.05 -8.05 -9.23
C GLN A 125 -12.42 -7.26 -10.49
N GLU A 126 -12.89 -6.02 -10.30
CA GLU A 126 -13.43 -5.17 -11.34
C GLU A 126 -12.94 -3.72 -11.25
N GLY A 127 -12.93 -3.06 -12.40
CA GLY A 127 -12.57 -1.65 -12.50
C GLY A 127 -11.06 -1.40 -12.51
N PRO A 128 -10.62 -0.19 -12.16
CA PRO A 128 -9.27 0.28 -12.48
C PRO A 128 -8.18 -0.21 -11.52
N PHE A 129 -8.51 -0.93 -10.44
CA PHE A 129 -7.56 -1.25 -9.38
C PHE A 129 -6.29 -1.95 -9.91
N LEU A 130 -6.45 -3.07 -10.61
CA LEU A 130 -5.30 -3.85 -11.10
C LEU A 130 -4.41 -3.02 -12.04
N GLU A 131 -5.01 -2.26 -12.96
CA GLU A 131 -4.27 -1.42 -13.91
C GLU A 131 -3.51 -0.29 -13.18
N VAL A 132 -4.14 0.34 -12.19
CA VAL A 132 -3.52 1.39 -11.38
C VAL A 132 -2.32 0.84 -10.61
N ILE A 133 -2.48 -0.29 -9.91
CA ILE A 133 -1.38 -0.89 -9.15
C ILE A 133 -0.24 -1.31 -10.09
N GLN A 134 -0.53 -1.93 -11.23
CA GLN A 134 0.50 -2.29 -12.21
C GLN A 134 1.29 -1.07 -12.72
N ARG A 135 0.61 0.04 -13.00
CA ARG A 135 1.27 1.29 -13.39
C ARG A 135 2.15 1.84 -12.28
N GLU A 136 1.63 1.87 -11.04
CA GLU A 136 2.34 2.39 -9.88
C GLU A 136 3.59 1.57 -9.57
N VAL A 137 3.50 0.25 -9.56
CA VAL A 137 4.67 -0.62 -9.34
C VAL A 137 5.74 -0.40 -10.41
N ARG A 138 5.33 -0.26 -11.69
CA ARG A 138 6.27 -0.03 -12.80
C ARG A 138 6.89 1.36 -12.81
N SER A 139 6.36 2.32 -12.06
CA SER A 139 6.97 3.65 -11.92
C SER A 139 8.30 3.62 -11.16
N GLY A 140 8.47 2.64 -10.26
CA GLY A 140 9.63 2.54 -9.35
C GLY A 140 9.52 3.42 -8.10
N ASP A 141 8.42 4.16 -7.92
CA ASP A 141 8.22 5.05 -6.77
C ASP A 141 7.77 4.32 -5.50
N PHE A 142 7.24 3.11 -5.64
CA PHE A 142 6.70 2.29 -4.54
C PHE A 142 7.58 1.07 -4.27
N LEU A 143 7.74 0.72 -2.98
CA LEU A 143 8.69 -0.31 -2.54
C LEU A 143 8.03 -1.54 -1.89
N LEU A 144 6.69 -1.59 -1.88
CA LEU A 144 5.90 -2.70 -1.39
C LEU A 144 4.49 -2.63 -1.99
N MET A 145 3.83 -3.79 -2.18
CA MET A 145 2.44 -3.85 -2.63
C MET A 145 1.49 -4.43 -1.57
N GLY A 146 0.28 -3.89 -1.49
CA GLY A 146 -0.79 -4.41 -0.63
C GLY A 146 -0.61 -4.04 0.84
N GLU A 147 -1.31 -4.68 1.78
CA GLU A 147 -1.89 -6.04 1.76
C GLU A 147 -3.07 -6.33 0.82
N LEU A 148 -3.10 -7.51 0.19
CA LEU A 148 -4.21 -7.99 -0.65
C LEU A 148 -4.98 -9.13 0.03
N GLU A 149 -6.30 -8.98 0.13
CA GLU A 149 -7.12 -9.91 0.91
C GLU A 149 -7.66 -11.07 0.09
N PHE A 150 -7.01 -12.22 0.16
CA PHE A 150 -7.49 -13.43 -0.53
C PHE A 150 -8.43 -14.25 0.35
N ARG A 151 -8.12 -14.39 1.64
CA ARG A 151 -9.00 -15.06 2.60
C ARG A 151 -8.94 -14.32 3.92
N HIS A 152 -10.06 -13.79 4.39
CA HIS A 152 -10.14 -13.03 5.64
C HIS A 152 -11.42 -13.42 6.40
N TYR A 153 -11.31 -13.74 7.70
CA TYR A 153 -12.48 -13.91 8.57
C TYR A 153 -12.93 -12.61 9.21
N PRO A 154 -14.24 -12.40 9.43
CA PRO A 154 -14.72 -11.27 10.22
C PRO A 154 -13.99 -11.16 11.56
N SER A 155 -13.64 -9.93 11.97
CA SER A 155 -13.12 -9.69 13.31
C SER A 155 -14.12 -10.15 14.38
N PRO A 156 -13.68 -10.44 15.62
CA PRO A 156 -14.58 -10.85 16.70
C PRO A 156 -15.74 -9.88 16.93
N ARG A 157 -15.50 -8.57 16.76
CA ARG A 157 -16.56 -7.55 16.83
C ARG A 157 -17.55 -7.67 15.68
N GLN A 158 -17.08 -7.80 14.44
CA GLN A 158 -17.94 -7.95 13.26
C GLN A 158 -18.79 -9.21 13.34
N TYR A 159 -18.23 -10.33 13.82
CA TYR A 159 -18.98 -11.56 14.05
C TYR A 159 -20.12 -11.34 15.06
N ARG A 160 -19.85 -10.72 16.22
CA ARG A 160 -20.87 -10.38 17.22
C ARG A 160 -21.96 -9.46 16.67
N ASP A 161 -21.56 -8.49 15.85
CA ASP A 161 -22.47 -7.54 15.20
C ASP A 161 -23.19 -8.14 13.97
N ARG A 162 -22.98 -9.43 13.65
CA ARG A 162 -23.53 -10.13 12.47
C ARG A 162 -23.18 -9.45 11.13
N LYS A 163 -21.99 -8.87 11.05
CA LYS A 163 -21.44 -8.19 9.87
C LYS A 163 -20.47 -9.13 9.12
N PHE A 164 -21.01 -9.91 8.18
CA PHE A 164 -20.26 -10.94 7.45
C PHE A 164 -19.69 -10.48 6.10
N TRP A 165 -19.86 -9.22 5.71
CA TRP A 165 -19.30 -8.68 4.46
C TRP A 165 -17.76 -8.66 4.42
N ARG A 166 -17.11 -8.99 5.55
CA ARG A 166 -15.66 -9.16 5.72
C ARG A 166 -15.21 -10.62 5.78
N ASP A 167 -16.12 -11.56 5.52
CA ASP A 167 -15.80 -12.96 5.28
C ASP A 167 -15.46 -13.12 3.80
N ILE A 168 -14.19 -12.85 3.47
CA ILE A 168 -13.72 -12.72 2.09
C ILE A 168 -13.10 -14.04 1.66
N SER A 169 -13.42 -14.49 0.45
CA SER A 169 -12.82 -15.66 -0.19
C SER A 169 -12.64 -15.40 -1.68
N ILE A 170 -11.40 -15.12 -2.07
CA ILE A 170 -10.96 -14.90 -3.45
C ILE A 170 -9.94 -15.99 -3.79
N PRO A 171 -10.11 -16.74 -4.90
CA PRO A 171 -9.13 -17.72 -5.33
C PRO A 171 -7.77 -17.06 -5.59
N ILE A 172 -6.73 -17.47 -4.85
CA ILE A 172 -5.36 -16.95 -5.01
C ILE A 172 -4.74 -17.35 -6.36
N ASP A 173 -5.20 -18.44 -6.96
CA ASP A 173 -4.83 -18.89 -8.30
C ASP A 173 -5.85 -18.43 -9.37
N GLY A 174 -6.68 -17.43 -9.05
CA GLY A 174 -7.50 -16.73 -10.02
C GLY A 174 -6.72 -15.71 -10.86
N PRO A 175 -7.35 -15.07 -11.87
CA PRO A 175 -6.67 -14.17 -12.79
C PRO A 175 -5.94 -13.00 -12.13
N TRP A 176 -6.53 -12.38 -11.09
CA TRP A 176 -5.89 -11.27 -10.38
C TRP A 176 -4.72 -11.76 -9.52
N GLY A 177 -4.84 -12.94 -8.89
CA GLY A 177 -3.73 -13.58 -8.20
C GLY A 177 -2.54 -13.82 -9.14
N HIS A 178 -2.79 -14.44 -10.30
CA HIS A 178 -1.79 -14.59 -11.36
C HIS A 178 -1.13 -13.25 -11.76
N ALA A 179 -1.92 -12.18 -11.90
CA ALA A 179 -1.39 -10.87 -12.26
C ALA A 179 -0.44 -10.29 -11.20
N PHE A 180 -0.75 -10.44 -9.91
CA PHE A 180 0.11 -9.94 -8.82
C PHE A 180 1.37 -10.78 -8.64
N PHE A 181 1.27 -12.11 -8.68
CA PHE A 181 2.44 -13.00 -8.64
C PHE A 181 3.37 -12.77 -9.84
N GLN A 182 2.82 -12.57 -11.04
CA GLN A 182 3.59 -12.21 -12.22
C GLN A 182 4.28 -10.85 -12.06
N LEU A 183 3.53 -9.82 -11.64
CA LEU A 183 4.07 -8.47 -11.43
C LEU A 183 5.22 -8.47 -10.41
N SER A 184 5.06 -9.19 -9.30
CA SER A 184 6.13 -9.39 -8.31
C SER A 184 7.35 -10.11 -8.90
N SER A 185 7.12 -11.15 -9.71
CA SER A 185 8.20 -11.88 -10.38
C SER A 185 9.00 -11.03 -11.35
N GLU A 186 8.33 -10.16 -12.11
CA GLU A 186 8.94 -9.26 -13.09
C GLU A 186 9.72 -8.13 -12.42
N THR A 187 9.13 -7.52 -11.39
CA THR A 187 9.63 -6.27 -10.77
C THR A 187 10.50 -6.51 -9.54
N LYS A 188 10.49 -7.75 -9.02
CA LYS A 188 11.14 -8.15 -7.76
C LYS A 188 10.62 -7.40 -6.53
N LEU A 189 9.47 -6.76 -6.65
CA LEU A 189 8.79 -6.08 -5.57
C LEU A 189 7.97 -7.09 -4.75
N ALA A 190 8.06 -7.00 -3.44
CA ALA A 190 7.26 -7.86 -2.57
C ALA A 190 5.81 -7.40 -2.53
N PHE A 191 4.88 -8.35 -2.37
CA PHE A 191 3.49 -8.06 -2.05
C PHE A 191 3.04 -8.86 -0.84
N GLN A 192 2.09 -8.27 -0.13
CA GLN A 192 1.48 -8.86 1.05
C GLN A 192 0.16 -9.54 0.72
N ILE A 193 -0.08 -10.68 1.35
CA ILE A 193 -1.36 -11.39 1.28
C ILE A 193 -1.97 -11.55 2.67
N HIS A 194 -3.25 -11.22 2.80
CA HIS A 194 -4.08 -11.75 3.87
C HIS A 194 -4.61 -13.10 3.41
N TYR A 195 -4.16 -14.16 4.06
CA TYR A 195 -4.55 -15.53 3.71
C TYR A 195 -4.70 -16.39 4.95
N GLU A 196 -5.89 -16.89 5.23
CA GLU A 196 -6.07 -17.83 6.34
C GLU A 196 -5.48 -19.20 5.97
N PRO A 197 -4.75 -19.86 6.89
CA PRO A 197 -4.11 -21.14 6.61
C PRO A 197 -5.09 -22.33 6.66
N GLU A 198 -6.22 -22.22 5.95
CA GLU A 198 -7.16 -23.34 5.81
C GLU A 198 -6.56 -24.44 4.93
N ASP A 199 -6.77 -25.71 5.29
CA ASP A 199 -6.19 -26.88 4.61
C ASP A 199 -6.50 -26.90 3.10
N GLU A 200 -7.70 -26.47 2.72
CA GLU A 200 -8.13 -26.39 1.32
C GLU A 200 -7.44 -25.26 0.53
N LEU A 201 -6.89 -24.26 1.23
CA LEU A 201 -6.27 -23.07 0.66
C LEU A 201 -4.74 -23.20 0.53
N LEU A 202 -4.13 -24.17 1.23
CA LEU A 202 -2.69 -24.43 1.15
C LEU A 202 -2.24 -24.86 -0.27
N PRO A 203 -2.89 -25.84 -0.94
CA PRO A 203 -2.43 -26.29 -2.26
C PRO A 203 -2.47 -25.22 -3.36
N PRO A 204 -3.52 -24.37 -3.47
CA PRO A 204 -3.52 -23.24 -4.40
C PRO A 204 -2.35 -22.26 -4.17
N LEU A 205 -2.03 -21.94 -2.91
CA LEU A 205 -0.89 -21.08 -2.60
C LEU A 205 0.43 -21.73 -3.03
N GLU A 206 0.65 -23.02 -2.70
CA GLU A 206 1.85 -23.75 -3.13
C GLU A 206 1.98 -23.79 -4.66
N LYS A 207 0.87 -23.99 -5.37
CA LYS A 207 0.81 -23.96 -6.84
C LYS A 207 1.26 -22.60 -7.38
N MET A 208 0.80 -21.50 -6.78
CA MET A 208 1.19 -20.14 -7.19
C MET A 208 2.66 -19.84 -6.91
N LEU A 209 3.18 -20.23 -5.74
CA LEU A 209 4.60 -20.08 -5.42
C LEU A 209 5.49 -20.87 -6.40
N LYS A 210 5.10 -22.09 -6.79
CA LYS A 210 5.81 -22.90 -7.80
C LYS A 210 5.71 -22.32 -9.21
N ALA A 211 4.54 -21.78 -9.59
CA ALA A 211 4.34 -21.19 -10.91
C ALA A 211 5.11 -19.87 -11.10
N TYR A 212 5.36 -19.15 -9.99
CA TYR A 212 6.02 -17.85 -9.98
C TYR A 212 7.20 -17.84 -8.98
N PRO A 213 8.26 -18.63 -9.24
CA PRO A 213 9.38 -18.76 -8.30
C PRO A 213 10.18 -17.47 -8.10
N GLY A 214 9.98 -16.47 -8.96
CA GLY A 214 10.58 -15.14 -8.83
C GLY A 214 9.77 -14.16 -7.97
N ALA A 215 8.55 -14.51 -7.59
CA ALA A 215 7.67 -13.66 -6.80
C ALA A 215 8.16 -13.59 -5.35
N LYS A 216 8.02 -12.41 -4.75
CA LYS A 216 8.30 -12.18 -3.33
C LYS A 216 6.98 -11.99 -2.61
N VAL A 217 6.58 -13.01 -1.85
CA VAL A 217 5.28 -13.02 -1.15
C VAL A 217 5.53 -12.88 0.35
N ILE A 218 4.84 -11.95 0.99
CA ILE A 218 4.77 -11.83 2.44
C ILE A 218 3.41 -12.35 2.87
N TRP A 219 3.39 -13.48 3.58
CA TRP A 219 2.16 -14.02 4.16
C TRP A 219 1.89 -13.34 5.51
N CYS A 220 0.97 -12.39 5.51
CA CYS A 220 0.59 -11.64 6.70
C CYS A 220 -0.20 -12.52 7.68
N HIS A 221 -0.04 -12.23 8.97
CA HIS A 221 -0.75 -12.92 10.06
C HIS A 221 -0.65 -14.45 10.05
N ALA A 222 0.40 -15.03 9.45
CA ALA A 222 0.58 -16.47 9.30
C ALA A 222 0.49 -17.26 10.62
N GLY A 223 0.81 -16.62 11.77
CA GLY A 223 0.67 -17.23 13.09
C GLY A 223 -0.77 -17.31 13.65
N GLN A 224 -1.77 -16.73 12.98
CA GLN A 224 -3.14 -16.67 13.46
C GLN A 224 -3.94 -17.94 13.10
N VAL A 225 -3.77 -18.99 13.89
CA VAL A 225 -4.56 -20.23 13.78
C VAL A 225 -5.89 -20.05 14.53
N ARG A 226 -6.90 -19.51 13.82
CA ARG A 226 -8.21 -19.13 14.41
C ARG A 226 -9.22 -20.28 14.45
N TYR A 227 -9.15 -21.21 13.50
CA TYR A 227 -10.08 -22.33 13.39
C TYR A 227 -9.32 -23.64 13.20
N PRO A 228 -8.80 -24.25 14.28
CA PRO A 228 -7.94 -25.43 14.18
C PRO A 228 -8.54 -26.59 13.38
N ALA A 229 -9.87 -26.76 13.41
CA ALA A 229 -10.56 -27.81 12.64
C ALA A 229 -10.45 -27.64 11.10
N LYS A 230 -10.18 -26.43 10.62
CA LYS A 230 -9.97 -26.11 9.20
C LYS A 230 -8.50 -26.01 8.84
N GLN A 231 -7.59 -26.10 9.81
CA GLN A 231 -6.18 -25.73 9.70
C GLN A 231 -5.30 -26.88 10.23
N ALA A 232 -5.77 -28.12 10.10
CA ALA A 232 -5.13 -29.28 10.72
C ALA A 232 -3.80 -29.65 10.03
N ALA A 233 -3.65 -29.31 8.76
CA ALA A 233 -2.42 -29.49 8.00
C ALA A 233 -1.41 -28.34 8.20
N TYR A 234 -1.84 -27.22 8.78
CA TYR A 234 -0.98 -26.05 9.00
C TYR A 234 -0.23 -26.14 10.32
N GLY A 235 1.11 -26.12 10.24
CA GLY A 235 1.98 -26.16 11.40
C GLY A 235 3.46 -25.96 11.04
N PRO A 236 4.36 -26.12 12.01
CA PRO A 236 5.80 -25.91 11.81
C PRO A 236 6.37 -26.73 10.64
N ASP A 237 5.96 -28.00 10.50
CA ASP A 237 6.45 -28.88 9.43
C ASP A 237 6.00 -28.41 8.04
N TYR A 238 4.75 -27.96 7.92
CA TYR A 238 4.24 -27.37 6.68
C TYR A 238 5.03 -26.10 6.32
N LEU A 239 5.25 -25.21 7.29
CA LEU A 239 6.01 -23.98 7.07
C LEU A 239 7.46 -24.26 6.68
N ASN A 240 8.13 -25.17 7.38
CA ASN A 240 9.52 -25.55 7.08
C ASN A 240 9.64 -26.08 5.64
N ARG A 241 8.71 -26.95 5.20
CA ARG A 241 8.68 -27.47 3.84
C ARG A 241 8.40 -26.38 2.80
N THR A 242 7.52 -25.44 3.10
CA THR A 242 7.14 -24.36 2.18
C THR A 242 8.25 -23.30 2.04
N LEU A 243 8.93 -22.97 3.14
CA LEU A 243 10.01 -21.96 3.16
C LEU A 243 11.36 -22.50 2.66
N SER A 244 11.51 -23.83 2.55
CA SER A 244 12.74 -24.47 2.04
C SER A 244 12.71 -24.78 0.55
N GLN A 245 11.64 -24.39 -0.16
CA GLN A 245 11.53 -24.47 -1.62
C GLN A 245 12.20 -23.28 -2.28
#